data_AF-A0AAV0SYA5-F1
#
_entry.id   AF-A0AAV0SYA5-F1
#
_cell.length_a   1.000
_cell.length_b   1.000
_cell.length_c   1.000
_cell.angle_alpha   90.00
_cell.angle_beta   90.00
_cell.angle_gamma   90.00
#
_symmetry.space_group_name_H-M   'P 1'
#
loop_
_entity.id
_entity.type
_entity.pdbx_description
1 polymer ?
#
loop_
_entity_poly.entity_id
_entity_poly.type
_entity_poly.pdbx_seq_one_letter_code
_entity_poly.pdbx_strand_id
1 'polypeptide(L)'
;MCRLALGDRALVPLRCCKKELPDDYVREALTRPGDYAKYQKLAMEKEWKKSDLESDAEYAETVKAIGAKQCPGCGIGVQRDFGCVHMACPNGHQFCFTCLSLWGSCRCSLIPEAELREILGE
;
A
#
# COMPACT_ATOMS: atom_id res chain seq x y z
N MET A 1 23.47 4.08 -19.27
CA MET A 1 22.55 4.39 -18.16
C MET A 1 22.09 3.14 -17.41
N CYS A 2 21.56 2.09 -18.07
CA CYS A 2 21.02 0.90 -17.38
C CYS A 2 22.00 0.15 -16.45
N ARG A 3 23.29 0.06 -16.81
CA ARG A 3 24.31 -0.57 -15.95
C ARG A 3 24.61 0.19 -14.65
N LEU A 4 24.35 1.50 -14.58
CA LEU A 4 24.55 2.28 -13.36
C LEU A 4 23.57 1.84 -12.26
N ALA A 5 22.36 1.43 -12.64
CA ALA A 5 21.36 0.92 -11.70
C ALA A 5 21.72 -0.43 -11.09
N LEU A 6 22.69 -1.17 -11.66
CA LEU A 6 23.23 -2.38 -11.03
C LEU A 6 24.24 -2.08 -9.91
N GLY A 7 24.74 -0.84 -9.86
CA GLY A 7 25.65 -0.33 -8.83
C GLY A 7 24.94 0.47 -7.74
N ASP A 8 23.80 1.09 -8.07
CA ASP A 8 23.03 1.92 -7.16
C ASP A 8 21.57 1.44 -7.07
N ARG A 9 21.18 0.98 -5.87
CA ARG A 9 19.83 0.48 -5.59
C ARG A 9 18.75 1.56 -5.72
N ALA A 10 19.08 2.83 -5.56
CA ALA A 10 18.12 3.94 -5.68
C ALA A 10 17.62 4.14 -7.13
N LEU A 11 18.40 3.67 -8.11
CA LEU A 11 18.08 3.75 -9.53
C LEU A 11 17.25 2.56 -10.02
N VAL A 12 16.86 1.64 -9.13
CA VAL A 12 16.00 0.48 -9.42
C VAL A 12 14.60 0.71 -8.82
N PRO A 13 13.51 0.52 -9.58
CA PRO A 13 13.46 0.17 -11.00
C PRO A 13 13.92 1.33 -11.88
N LEU A 14 14.47 0.99 -13.05
CA LEU A 14 14.96 1.98 -14.00
C LEU A 14 13.80 2.86 -14.47
N ARG A 15 13.96 4.17 -14.32
CA ARG A 15 12.96 5.17 -14.72
C ARG A 15 13.51 6.09 -15.79
N CYS A 16 12.69 6.39 -16.78
CA CYS A 16 12.94 7.42 -17.78
C CYS A 16 11.73 8.35 -17.81
N CYS A 17 11.95 9.67 -17.74
CA CYS A 17 10.86 10.67 -17.73
C CYS A 17 9.78 10.38 -16.66
N LYS A 18 10.20 10.01 -15.44
CA LYS A 18 9.34 9.67 -14.29
C LYS A 18 8.47 8.41 -14.43
N LYS A 19 8.60 7.64 -15.52
CA LYS A 19 7.91 6.36 -15.72
C LYS A 19 8.89 5.21 -15.61
N GLU A 20 8.44 4.09 -15.04
CA GLU A 20 9.19 2.85 -15.02
C GLU A 20 9.38 2.33 -16.44
N LEU A 21 10.60 1.89 -16.77
CA LEU A 21 10.88 1.27 -18.05
C LEU A 21 10.27 -0.14 -18.11
N PRO A 22 9.65 -0.54 -19.23
CA PRO A 22 9.18 -1.89 -19.43
C PRO A 22 10.30 -2.93 -19.26
N ASP A 23 10.00 -4.09 -18.68
CA ASP A 23 10.97 -5.18 -18.42
C ASP A 23 11.72 -5.62 -19.70
N ASP A 24 11.00 -5.72 -20.81
CA ASP A 24 11.53 -6.10 -22.12
C ASP A 24 12.65 -5.14 -22.58
N TYR A 25 12.42 -3.84 -22.47
CA TYR A 25 13.40 -2.81 -22.80
C TYR A 25 14.63 -2.87 -21.89
N VAL A 26 14.43 -3.20 -20.60
CA VAL A 26 15.54 -3.37 -19.66
C VAL A 26 16.37 -4.61 -20.00
N ARG A 27 15.72 -5.69 -20.42
CA ARG A 27 16.38 -6.94 -20.86
C ARG A 27 17.23 -6.71 -22.10
N GLU A 28 16.70 -6.02 -23.10
CA GLU A 28 17.44 -5.67 -24.32
C GLU A 28 18.63 -4.74 -24.02
N ALA A 29 18.46 -3.79 -23.11
CA ALA A 29 19.52 -2.85 -22.74
C ALA A 29 20.63 -3.47 -21.85
N LEU A 30 20.33 -4.55 -21.12
CA LEU A 30 21.29 -5.27 -20.28
C LEU A 30 21.86 -6.49 -21.02
N THR A 31 22.73 -6.21 -22.00
CA THR A 31 23.30 -7.21 -22.90
C THR A 31 24.32 -8.16 -22.28
N ARG A 32 24.83 -7.87 -21.08
CA ARG A 32 25.84 -8.73 -20.42
C ARG A 32 25.20 -9.89 -19.67
N PRO A 33 25.82 -11.09 -19.72
CA PRO A 33 25.29 -12.25 -19.00
C PRO A 33 25.25 -11.98 -17.49
N GLY A 34 24.10 -12.24 -16.87
CA GLY A 34 23.88 -12.07 -15.43
C GLY A 34 23.47 -10.66 -14.99
N ASP A 35 23.66 -9.62 -15.81
CA ASP A 35 23.25 -8.24 -15.47
C ASP A 35 21.73 -8.14 -15.30
N TYR A 36 20.96 -8.76 -16.21
CA TYR A 36 19.49 -8.80 -16.12
C TYR A 36 19.00 -9.59 -14.90
N ALA A 37 19.60 -10.75 -14.60
CA ALA A 37 19.25 -11.53 -13.41
C ALA A 37 19.55 -10.75 -12.11
N LYS A 38 20.63 -9.97 -12.09
CA LYS A 38 20.95 -9.08 -10.97
C LYS A 38 19.93 -7.94 -10.87
N TYR A 39 19.54 -7.32 -11.98
CA TYR A 39 18.47 -6.31 -12.00
C TYR A 39 17.15 -6.86 -11.45
N GLN A 40 16.72 -8.03 -11.89
CA GLN A 40 15.49 -8.66 -11.41
C GLN A 40 15.52 -8.90 -9.90
N LYS A 41 16.65 -9.37 -9.33
CA LYS A 41 16.80 -9.50 -7.87
C LYS A 41 16.65 -8.15 -7.16
N LEU A 42 17.36 -7.12 -7.62
CA LEU A 42 17.29 -5.78 -7.05
C LEU A 42 15.89 -5.17 -7.13
N ALA A 43 15.17 -5.41 -8.24
CA ALA A 43 13.80 -4.94 -8.43
C ALA A 43 12.82 -5.67 -7.49
N MET A 44 13.03 -6.97 -7.25
CA MET A 44 12.19 -7.78 -6.36
C MET A 44 12.49 -7.55 -4.87
N GLU A 45 13.73 -7.15 -4.53
CA GLU A 45 14.12 -6.75 -3.18
C GLU A 45 13.44 -5.45 -2.73
N LYS A 46 12.91 -4.65 -3.66
CA LYS A 46 12.18 -3.44 -3.31
C LYS A 46 10.90 -3.83 -2.58
N GLU A 47 10.74 -3.33 -1.35
CA GLU A 47 9.52 -3.51 -0.57
C GLU A 47 8.32 -2.90 -1.32
N TRP A 48 7.62 -3.73 -2.08
CA TRP A 48 6.38 -3.38 -2.81
C TRP A 48 5.27 -2.80 -1.91
N LYS A 49 5.46 -2.85 -0.59
CA LYS A 49 4.56 -2.31 0.43
C LYS A 49 4.66 -0.79 0.62
N LYS A 50 5.68 -0.12 0.06
CA LYS A 50 5.78 1.34 0.06
C LYS A 50 5.92 1.86 -1.36
N SER A 51 4.78 2.20 -1.94
CA SER A 51 4.72 3.02 -3.13
C SER A 51 5.03 4.48 -2.74
N ASP A 52 5.93 5.10 -3.49
CA ASP A 52 6.29 6.53 -3.36
C ASP A 52 5.67 7.34 -4.52
N LEU A 53 4.59 6.82 -5.12
CA LEU A 53 3.91 7.45 -6.24
C LEU A 53 3.02 8.59 -5.75
N GLU A 54 3.05 9.72 -6.46
CA GLU A 54 2.19 10.89 -6.19
C GLU A 54 0.70 10.51 -6.20
N SER A 55 0.32 9.61 -7.12
CA SER A 55 -1.04 9.04 -7.20
C SER A 55 -1.52 8.37 -5.92
N ASP A 56 -0.61 7.77 -5.15
CA ASP A 56 -0.96 7.03 -3.94
C ASP A 56 -1.18 7.99 -2.77
N ALA A 57 -0.46 9.12 -2.77
CA ALA A 57 -0.70 10.21 -1.83
C ALA A 57 -2.07 10.86 -2.08
N GLU A 58 -2.38 11.19 -3.35
CA GLU A 58 -3.68 11.74 -3.74
C GLU A 58 -4.84 10.78 -3.40
N TYR A 59 -4.64 9.47 -3.60
CA TYR A 59 -5.61 8.46 -3.21
C TYR A 59 -5.81 8.43 -1.68
N ALA A 60 -4.73 8.47 -0.90
CA ALA A 60 -4.81 8.49 0.56
C ALA A 60 -5.54 9.72 1.10
N GLU A 61 -5.36 10.88 0.47
CA GLU A 61 -6.13 12.09 0.79
C GLU A 61 -7.61 11.96 0.46
N THR A 62 -7.94 11.41 -0.71
CA THR A 62 -9.33 11.15 -1.12
C THR A 62 -10.04 10.22 -0.14
N VAL A 63 -9.37 9.13 0.28
CA VAL A 63 -9.91 8.18 1.26
C VAL A 63 -10.17 8.87 2.61
N LYS A 64 -9.28 9.74 3.07
CA LYS A 64 -9.50 10.51 4.31
C LYS A 64 -10.65 11.51 4.17
N ALA A 65 -10.78 12.17 3.02
CA ALA A 65 -11.82 13.17 2.78
C ALA A 65 -13.24 12.59 2.87
N ILE A 66 -13.43 11.34 2.46
CA ILE A 66 -14.71 10.63 2.57
C ILE A 66 -14.93 9.98 3.95
N GLY A 67 -14.02 10.16 4.91
CA GLY A 67 -14.09 9.52 6.23
C GLY A 67 -13.74 8.03 6.23
N ALA A 68 -13.21 7.51 5.13
CA ALA A 68 -12.73 6.15 5.02
C ALA A 68 -11.30 6.01 5.57
N LYS A 69 -10.84 4.76 5.76
CA LYS A 69 -9.50 4.44 6.24
C LYS A 69 -8.84 3.41 5.34
N GLN A 70 -7.52 3.43 5.24
CA GLN A 70 -6.79 2.45 4.45
C GLN A 70 -6.52 1.17 5.24
N CYS A 71 -6.67 0.02 4.58
CA CYS A 71 -6.33 -1.28 5.13
C CYS A 71 -4.82 -1.34 5.43
N PRO A 72 -4.39 -1.71 6.66
CA PRO A 72 -2.98 -1.76 7.04
C PRO A 72 -2.18 -2.83 6.27
N GLY A 73 -2.85 -3.84 5.70
CA GLY A 73 -2.20 -4.92 4.96
C GLY A 73 -1.99 -4.63 3.48
N CYS A 74 -2.97 -3.98 2.82
CA CYS A 74 -2.97 -3.83 1.36
C CYS A 74 -3.24 -2.41 0.84
N GLY A 75 -3.53 -1.43 1.72
CA GLY A 75 -3.68 -0.03 1.33
C GLY A 75 -5.03 0.37 0.70
N ILE A 76 -5.92 -0.58 0.40
CA ILE A 76 -7.25 -0.25 -0.14
C ILE A 76 -8.06 0.57 0.87
N GLY A 77 -8.75 1.61 0.39
CA GLY A 77 -9.69 2.38 1.20
C GLY A 77 -10.91 1.54 1.56
N VAL A 78 -11.24 1.49 2.84
CA VAL A 78 -12.46 0.89 3.37
C VAL A 78 -13.25 1.94 4.13
N GLN A 79 -14.56 1.98 3.89
CA GLN A 79 -15.50 2.83 4.60
C GLN A 79 -16.37 1.95 5.48
N ARG A 80 -16.68 2.43 6.69
CA ARG A 80 -17.64 1.81 7.59
C ARG A 80 -18.90 2.67 7.59
N ASP A 81 -20.01 2.12 7.12
CA ASP A 81 -21.32 2.79 7.17
C ASP A 81 -21.92 2.70 8.57
N PHE A 82 -22.10 1.49 9.11
CA PHE A 82 -22.69 1.25 10.43
C PHE A 82 -22.14 -0.02 11.09
N GLY A 83 -22.37 -0.16 12.40
CA GLY A 83 -22.08 -1.38 13.16
C GLY A 83 -20.72 -1.37 13.85
N CYS A 84 -20.20 -2.55 14.19
CA CYS A 84 -19.00 -2.66 15.00
C CYS A 84 -17.72 -2.24 14.26
N VAL A 85 -16.66 -1.94 15.01
CA VAL A 85 -15.36 -1.52 14.48
C VAL A 85 -14.57 -2.66 13.82
N HIS A 86 -15.10 -3.88 13.77
CA HIS A 86 -14.49 -4.98 13.04
C HIS A 86 -14.68 -4.79 11.52
N MET A 87 -13.58 -4.70 10.78
CA MET A 87 -13.60 -4.59 9.33
C MET A 87 -12.90 -5.76 8.67
N ALA A 88 -13.47 -6.22 7.56
CA ALA A 88 -12.88 -7.22 6.67
C ALA A 88 -12.63 -6.60 5.29
N CYS A 89 -11.37 -6.53 4.89
CA CYS A 89 -10.97 -6.07 3.58
C CYS A 89 -11.34 -7.09 2.49
N PRO A 90 -11.64 -6.67 1.24
CA PRO A 90 -11.83 -7.57 0.10
C PRO A 90 -10.67 -8.56 -0.13
N ASN A 91 -9.45 -8.18 0.28
CA ASN A 91 -8.27 -9.06 0.23
C ASN A 91 -8.15 -10.01 1.43
N GLY A 92 -9.18 -10.11 2.29
CA GLY A 92 -9.24 -11.06 3.42
C GLY A 92 -8.62 -10.60 4.75
N HIS A 93 -8.06 -9.39 4.81
CA HIS A 93 -7.48 -8.85 6.05
C HIS A 93 -8.57 -8.41 7.03
N GLN A 94 -8.48 -8.83 8.29
CA GLN A 94 -9.37 -8.40 9.37
C GLN A 94 -8.66 -7.47 10.34
N PHE A 95 -9.24 -6.30 10.59
CA PHE A 95 -8.63 -5.28 11.43
C PHE A 95 -9.68 -4.40 12.13
N CYS A 96 -9.22 -3.66 13.14
CA CYS A 96 -10.04 -2.69 13.84
C CYS A 96 -10.07 -1.36 13.08
N PHE A 97 -11.26 -0.85 12.74
CA PHE A 97 -11.43 0.42 12.03
C PHE A 97 -10.90 1.61 12.84
N THR A 98 -10.96 1.56 14.18
CA THR A 98 -10.51 2.66 15.04
C THR A 98 -9.00 2.82 15.01
N CYS A 99 -8.25 1.74 15.28
CA CYS A 99 -6.79 1.79 15.46
C CYS A 99 -5.98 1.16 14.32
N LEU A 100 -6.64 0.52 13.35
CA LEU A 100 -6.01 -0.18 12.22
C LEU A 100 -5.09 -1.35 12.62
N SER A 101 -5.15 -1.81 13.87
CA SER A 101 -4.45 -3.02 14.31
C SER A 101 -5.20 -4.28 13.88
N LEU A 102 -4.49 -5.41 13.85
CA LEU A 102 -5.06 -6.74 13.62
C LEU A 102 -6.27 -6.96 14.52
N TRP A 103 -7.34 -7.55 13.97
CA TRP A 103 -8.56 -7.80 14.74
C TRP A 103 -8.26 -8.68 15.97
N GLY A 104 -8.86 -8.34 17.12
CA GLY A 104 -8.64 -9.03 18.39
C GLY A 104 -7.34 -8.68 19.12
N SER A 105 -6.41 -7.95 18.50
CA SER A 105 -5.17 -7.52 19.18
C SER A 105 -5.30 -6.17 19.90
N CYS A 106 -6.43 -5.48 19.76
CA CYS A 106 -6.70 -4.17 20.35
C CYS A 106 -7.79 -4.23 21.43
N ARG A 107 -7.78 -3.27 22.35
CA ARG A 107 -8.82 -3.08 23.39
C ARG A 107 -9.81 -1.98 23.02
N CYS A 108 -10.01 -1.72 21.73
CA CYS A 108 -10.98 -0.72 21.27
C CYS A 108 -12.41 -1.20 21.54
N SER A 109 -13.29 -0.26 21.91
CA SER A 109 -14.71 -0.56 22.05
C SER A 109 -15.29 -1.05 20.73
N LEU A 110 -16.09 -2.12 20.78
CA LEU A 110 -16.75 -2.72 19.62
C LEU A 110 -17.62 -1.71 18.87
N ILE A 111 -18.29 -0.83 19.60
CA ILE A 111 -19.04 0.31 19.09
C ILE A 111 -18.54 1.53 19.87
N PRO A 112 -18.13 2.63 19.21
CA PRO A 112 -17.77 3.87 19.89
C PRO A 112 -18.94 4.41 20.73
N GLU A 113 -18.68 4.92 21.92
CA GLU A 113 -19.74 5.38 22.84
C GLU A 113 -20.64 6.47 22.26
N ALA A 114 -20.08 7.34 21.40
CA ALA A 114 -20.84 8.37 20.70
C ALA A 114 -21.93 7.77 19.80
N GLU A 115 -21.56 6.79 18.96
CA GLU A 115 -22.50 6.09 18.08
C GLU A 115 -23.50 5.25 18.88
N LEU A 116 -23.06 4.66 20.00
CA LEU A 116 -23.95 3.89 20.86
C LEU A 116 -25.07 4.77 21.43
N ARG A 117 -24.75 6.00 21.86
CA ARG A 117 -25.76 6.96 22.35
C ARG A 117 -26.74 7.38 21.26
N GLU A 118 -26.25 7.63 20.05
CA GLU A 118 -27.12 7.92 18.89
C GLU A 118 -28.07 6.76 18.58
N ILE A 119 -27.60 5.50 18.68
CA ILE A 119 -28.44 4.31 18.48
C ILE A 119 -29.47 4.16 19.60
N LEU A 120 -29.10 4.47 20.85
CA LEU A 120 -29.96 4.36 22.02
C LEU A 120 -30.93 5.55 22.20
N GLY A 121 -30.72 6.63 21.45
CA GLY A 121 -31.59 7.83 21.48
C GLY A 121 -31.45 8.66 22.76
N GLU A 122 -30.27 8.63 23.38
CA GLU A 122 -29.93 9.39 24.60
C GLU A 122 -29.21 10.71 24.31
#